data_AF-H4FEA6-F1
#
_entry.id   AF-H4FEA6-F1
#
_cell.length_a   1.000
_cell.length_b   1.000
_cell.length_c   1.000
_cell.angle_alpha   90.00
_cell.angle_beta   90.00
_cell.angle_gamma   90.00
#
_symmetry.space_group_name_H-M   'P 1'
#
loop_
_entity.id
_entity.type
_entity.pdbx_description
1 polymer ?
#
loop_
_entity_poly.entity_id
_entity_poly.type
_entity_poly.pdbx_seq_one_letter_code
_entity_poly.pdbx_strand_id
1 'polypeptide(L)'
;MILGGGECGRLFRNFEWSSTSLGPYESWPSELRTLTSVMLGSLQPMLIVWGPDQITLYNEGYAQMCGNRHPAAFGHPFRDLWFDIWDQVDPIITAAYAGQGTSMDD
;
A
#
# COMPACT_ATOMS: atom_id res chain seq x y z
N MET A 1 -10.13 7.47 16.45
CA MET A 1 -8.69 7.13 16.44
C MET A 1 -8.09 7.86 15.26
N ILE A 2 -7.17 8.80 15.47
CA ILE A 2 -6.53 9.51 14.34
C ILE A 2 -5.48 8.55 13.77
N LEU A 3 -5.78 7.95 12.63
CA LEU A 3 -4.86 7.05 11.92
C LEU A 3 -3.64 7.85 11.46
N GLY A 4 -2.44 7.51 11.93
CA GLY A 4 -1.16 8.07 11.46
C GLY A 4 -1.02 9.59 11.62
N GLY A 5 -0.35 10.04 12.68
CA GLY A 5 -0.04 11.47 12.86
C GLY A 5 1.02 12.03 11.87
N GLY A 6 1.70 11.16 11.13
CA GLY A 6 2.77 11.50 10.19
C GLY A 6 2.30 11.90 8.78
N GLU A 7 3.27 12.03 7.87
CA GLU A 7 3.07 12.41 6.48
C GLU A 7 2.15 11.45 5.71
N CYS A 8 2.36 10.14 5.77
CA CYS A 8 1.54 9.14 5.11
C CYS A 8 0.12 9.11 5.70
N GLY A 9 -0.03 9.34 7.00
CA GLY A 9 -1.37 9.51 7.58
C GLY A 9 -2.08 10.77 7.07
N ARG A 10 -1.35 11.86 6.83
CA ARG A 10 -1.89 13.06 6.16
C ARG A 10 -2.22 12.79 4.69
N LEU A 11 -1.35 12.09 3.96
CA LEU A 11 -1.60 11.67 2.57
C LEU A 11 -2.85 10.82 2.50
N PHE A 12 -2.97 9.80 3.36
CA PHE A 12 -4.12 8.92 3.46
C PHE A 12 -5.44 9.69 3.63
N ARG A 13 -5.47 10.68 4.54
CA ARG A 13 -6.69 11.49 4.79
C ARG A 13 -7.05 12.44 3.65
N ASN A 14 -6.05 12.89 2.90
CA ASN A 14 -6.23 13.87 1.83
C ASN A 14 -6.36 13.22 0.44
N PHE A 15 -6.13 11.91 0.33
CA PHE A 15 -6.22 11.18 -0.93
C PHE A 15 -7.69 10.97 -1.31
N GLU A 16 -8.00 11.15 -2.59
CA GLU A 16 -9.35 11.04 -3.12
C GLU A 16 -9.66 9.58 -3.47
N TRP A 17 -9.96 8.77 -2.44
CA TRP A 17 -10.14 7.32 -2.59
C TRP A 17 -11.26 6.92 -3.57
N SER A 18 -12.28 7.77 -3.73
CA SER A 18 -13.37 7.53 -4.67
C SER A 18 -12.98 7.49 -6.15
N SER A 19 -11.80 7.99 -6.55
CA SER A 19 -11.29 7.79 -7.92
C SER A 19 -10.55 6.47 -8.12
N THR A 20 -10.32 5.71 -7.05
CA THR A 20 -9.69 4.37 -7.14
C THR A 20 -10.76 3.29 -7.15
N SER A 21 -10.38 2.07 -7.55
CA SER A 21 -11.26 0.90 -7.42
C SER A 21 -11.53 0.45 -5.98
N LEU A 22 -10.83 1.01 -4.98
CA LEU A 22 -11.20 0.80 -3.57
C LEU A 22 -12.50 1.53 -3.21
N GLY A 23 -12.84 2.59 -3.96
CA GLY A 23 -13.96 3.47 -3.65
C GLY A 23 -13.74 4.33 -2.40
N PRO A 24 -14.74 5.09 -1.97
CA PRO A 24 -14.65 5.90 -0.74
C PRO A 24 -14.35 5.03 0.48
N TYR A 25 -13.60 5.57 1.45
CA TYR A 25 -13.13 4.82 2.62
C TYR A 25 -14.25 4.13 3.40
N GLU A 26 -15.45 4.71 3.41
CA GLU A 26 -16.64 4.18 4.08
C GLU A 26 -17.16 2.87 3.44
N SER A 27 -16.89 2.65 2.15
CA SER A 27 -17.28 1.42 1.45
C SER A 27 -16.22 0.31 1.52
N TRP A 28 -15.07 0.57 2.13
CA TRP A 28 -14.00 -0.43 2.20
C TRP A 28 -14.40 -1.64 3.05
N PRO A 29 -13.99 -2.86 2.67
CA PRO A 29 -14.10 -4.04 3.52
C PRO A 29 -13.49 -3.81 4.92
N SER A 30 -14.05 -4.47 5.95
CA SER A 30 -13.54 -4.36 7.33
C SER A 30 -12.08 -4.76 7.46
N GLU A 31 -11.66 -5.73 6.66
CA GLU A 31 -10.33 -6.31 6.65
C GLU A 31 -9.31 -5.26 6.18
N LEU A 32 -9.62 -4.57 5.08
CA LEU A 32 -8.75 -3.52 4.54
C LEU A 32 -8.63 -2.35 5.51
N ARG A 33 -9.74 -1.91 6.13
CA ARG A 33 -9.71 -0.83 7.13
C ARG A 33 -8.87 -1.21 8.35
N THR A 34 -8.97 -2.47 8.79
CA THR A 34 -8.17 -3.00 9.90
C THR A 34 -6.69 -3.04 9.55
N LEU A 35 -6.33 -3.62 8.39
CA LEU A 35 -4.94 -3.69 7.94
C LEU A 35 -4.33 -2.31 7.71
N THR A 36 -5.08 -1.38 7.11
CA THR A 36 -4.65 0.02 6.95
C THR A 36 -4.38 0.68 8.30
N SER A 37 -5.21 0.40 9.30
CA SER A 37 -5.01 0.93 10.65
C SER A 37 -3.77 0.38 11.33
N VAL A 38 -3.52 -0.93 11.19
CA VAL A 38 -2.29 -1.57 11.68
C VAL A 38 -1.06 -1.00 10.97
N MET A 39 -1.10 -0.92 9.65
CA MET A 39 0.00 -0.41 8.81
C MET A 39 0.38 1.03 9.19
N LEU A 40 -0.59 1.95 9.27
CA LEU A 40 -0.36 3.35 9.63
C LEU A 40 0.08 3.54 11.10
N GLY A 41 -0.23 2.60 11.98
CA GLY A 41 0.19 2.61 13.39
C GLY A 41 1.54 1.95 13.65
N SER A 42 2.06 1.19 12.68
CA SER A 42 3.31 0.43 12.81
C SER A 42 4.54 1.31 12.59
N LEU A 43 5.60 1.06 13.38
CA LEU A 43 6.94 1.61 13.13
C LEU A 43 7.78 0.73 12.19
N GLN A 44 7.35 -0.50 11.92
CA GLN A 44 7.99 -1.34 10.91
C GLN A 44 7.52 -0.94 9.52
N PRO A 45 8.40 -0.85 8.51
CA PRO A 45 8.01 -0.61 7.13
C PRO A 45 6.95 -1.61 6.66
N MET A 46 5.81 -1.10 6.18
CA MET A 46 4.71 -1.92 5.69
C MET A 46 4.11 -1.33 4.41
N LEU A 47 3.81 -2.20 3.46
CA LEU A 47 3.09 -1.96 2.22
C LEU A 47 1.93 -2.96 2.13
N ILE A 48 0.75 -2.46 1.74
CA ILE A 48 -0.40 -3.25 1.33
C ILE A 48 -0.61 -3.00 -0.16
N VAL A 49 -0.82 -4.07 -0.91
CA VAL A 49 -1.34 -4.04 -2.28
C VAL A 49 -2.71 -4.69 -2.26
N TRP A 50 -3.75 -3.97 -2.69
CA TRP A 50 -5.13 -4.42 -2.53
C TRP A 50 -5.95 -4.36 -3.81
N GLY A 51 -6.83 -5.37 -3.98
CA GLY A 51 -7.82 -5.42 -5.04
C GLY A 51 -7.23 -5.76 -6.42
N PRO A 52 -8.09 -5.89 -7.45
CA PRO A 52 -7.66 -6.27 -8.79
C PRO A 52 -6.72 -5.24 -9.45
N ASP A 53 -6.87 -3.96 -9.12
CA ASP A 53 -6.03 -2.90 -9.68
C ASP A 53 -4.74 -2.66 -8.87
N GLN A 54 -4.46 -3.54 -7.89
CA GLN A 54 -3.22 -3.51 -7.11
C GLN A 54 -2.94 -2.15 -6.46
N ILE A 55 -3.95 -1.51 -5.87
CA ILE A 55 -3.80 -0.20 -5.24
C ILE A 55 -2.87 -0.32 -4.03
N THR A 56 -1.88 0.57 -3.96
CA THR A 56 -0.85 0.57 -2.91
C THR A 56 -1.20 1.50 -1.75
N LEU A 57 -0.96 1.01 -0.54
CA LEU A 57 -1.05 1.74 0.72
C LEU A 57 0.21 1.44 1.50
N TYR A 58 0.85 2.42 2.11
CA TYR A 58 2.07 2.16 2.89
C TYR A 58 2.23 3.14 4.05
N ASN A 59 3.16 2.86 4.96
CA ASN A 59 3.48 3.75 6.08
C ASN A 59 4.82 4.48 5.88
N GLU A 60 5.15 5.34 6.85
CA GLU A 60 6.33 6.19 6.87
C GLU A 60 7.63 5.40 6.73
N GLY A 61 7.72 4.24 7.38
CA GLY A 61 8.89 3.37 7.26
C GLY A 61 9.10 2.90 5.82
N TYR A 62 8.03 2.53 5.14
CA TYR A 62 8.09 2.10 3.74
C TYR A 62 8.23 3.27 2.75
N ALA A 63 7.71 4.45 3.10
CA ALA A 63 7.89 5.67 2.30
C ALA A 63 9.38 6.00 2.08
N GLN A 64 10.22 5.77 3.10
CA GLN A 64 11.68 5.94 2.98
C GLN A 64 12.29 4.97 1.95
N MET A 65 11.78 3.73 1.89
CA MET A 65 12.22 2.73 0.91
C MET A 65 11.75 3.05 -0.51
N CYS A 66 10.62 3.73 -0.66
CA CYS A 66 10.10 4.15 -1.96
C CYS A 66 10.99 5.22 -2.64
N GLY A 67 11.83 5.92 -1.88
CA GLY A 67 12.70 6.99 -2.39
C GLY A 67 11.92 8.02 -3.20
N ASN A 68 12.39 8.33 -4.41
CA ASN A 68 11.78 9.34 -5.28
C ASN A 68 10.37 8.99 -5.80
N ARG A 69 9.88 7.77 -5.55
CA ARG A 69 8.50 7.39 -5.90
C ARG A 69 7.49 7.93 -4.88
N HIS A 70 7.92 8.22 -3.64
CA HIS A 70 7.06 8.87 -2.66
C HIS A 70 6.95 10.39 -2.97
N PRO A 71 5.74 11.00 -2.91
CA PRO A 71 4.46 10.43 -2.50
C PRO A 71 3.60 9.89 -3.66
N ALA A 72 4.03 10.05 -4.92
CA ALA A 72 3.27 9.63 -6.11
C ALA A 72 2.88 8.14 -6.09
N ALA A 73 3.64 7.32 -5.34
CA ALA A 73 3.35 5.92 -5.14
C ALA A 73 2.12 5.63 -4.30
N PHE A 74 1.63 6.57 -3.49
CA PHE A 74 0.57 6.31 -2.52
C PHE A 74 -0.80 6.31 -3.22
N GLY A 75 -1.57 5.22 -3.11
CA GLY A 75 -2.91 5.12 -3.68
C GLY A 75 -2.95 4.84 -5.19
N HIS A 76 -1.81 4.51 -5.80
CA HIS A 76 -1.70 4.18 -7.22
C HIS A 76 -1.44 2.67 -7.45
N PRO A 77 -1.68 2.15 -8.67
CA PRO A 77 -1.38 0.75 -8.96
C PRO A 77 0.11 0.40 -8.73
N PHE A 78 0.36 -0.73 -8.08
CA PHE A 78 1.72 -1.19 -7.72
C PHE A 78 2.65 -1.27 -8.93
N ARG A 79 2.12 -1.79 -10.05
CA ARG A 79 2.86 -1.95 -11.31
C ARG A 79 3.36 -0.62 -11.89
N ASP A 80 2.60 0.46 -11.76
CA ASP A 80 2.95 1.75 -12.34
C ASP A 80 4.20 2.37 -11.68
N LEU A 81 4.52 1.91 -10.48
CA LEU A 81 5.54 2.51 -9.62
C LEU A 81 6.82 1.68 -9.57
N TRP A 82 6.68 0.36 -9.62
CA TRP A 82 7.79 -0.58 -9.56
C TRP A 82 8.14 -1.18 -10.92
N PHE A 83 7.82 -0.47 -12.00
CA PHE A 83 8.05 -0.92 -13.38
C PHE A 83 9.52 -1.22 -13.68
N ASP A 84 10.46 -0.55 -13.01
CA ASP A 84 11.89 -0.68 -13.22
C ASP A 84 12.50 -1.93 -12.58
N ILE A 85 11.81 -2.55 -11.61
CA ILE A 85 12.20 -3.82 -11.00
C ILE A 85 11.12 -4.90 -11.15
N TRP A 86 10.22 -4.74 -12.13
CA TRP A 86 9.02 -5.58 -12.26
C TRP A 86 9.33 -7.08 -12.27
N ASP A 87 10.35 -7.50 -13.01
CA ASP A 87 10.75 -8.91 -13.12
C ASP A 87 11.12 -9.54 -11.76
N GLN A 88 11.52 -8.73 -10.77
CA GLN A 88 11.84 -9.19 -9.42
C GLN A 88 10.61 -9.25 -8.50
N VAL A 89 9.65 -8.33 -8.68
CA VAL A 89 8.48 -8.19 -7.79
C VAL A 89 7.24 -8.94 -8.31
N ASP A 90 7.14 -9.17 -9.62
CA ASP A 90 6.03 -9.89 -10.27
C ASP A 90 5.81 -11.30 -9.69
N PRO A 91 6.85 -12.12 -9.44
CA PRO A 91 6.65 -13.45 -8.85
C PRO A 91 6.03 -13.39 -7.44
N ILE A 92 6.38 -12.36 -6.66
CA ILE A 92 5.93 -12.18 -5.28
C ILE A 92 4.47 -11.73 -5.26
N ILE A 93 4.12 -10.73 -6.07
CA ILE A 93 2.73 -10.26 -6.14
C ILE A 93 1.84 -11.34 -6.74
N THR A 94 2.31 -12.08 -7.75
CA THR A 94 1.58 -13.21 -8.34
C THR A 94 1.32 -14.32 -7.32
N ALA A 95 2.32 -14.70 -6.53
CA ALA A 95 2.16 -15.70 -5.47
C ALA A 95 1.16 -15.23 -4.40
N ALA A 96 1.26 -13.97 -3.95
CA ALA A 96 0.35 -13.40 -2.97
C ALA A 96 -1.12 -13.44 -3.45
N TYR A 97 -1.38 -13.08 -4.71
CA TYR A 97 -2.72 -13.14 -5.30
C TYR A 97 -3.21 -14.58 -5.52
N ALA A 98 -2.32 -15.57 -5.59
CA ALA A 98 -2.64 -16.99 -5.56
C ALA A 98 -2.85 -17.54 -4.12
N GLY A 99 -2.80 -16.69 -3.10
CA GLY A 99 -2.96 -17.07 -1.69
C GLY A 99 -1.71 -17.69 -1.07
N GLN A 100 -0.53 -17.48 -1.67
CA GLN A 100 0.74 -18.03 -1.20
C GLN A 100 1.57 -16.93 -0.54
N GLY A 101 1.94 -17.15 0.73
CA GLY A 101 2.88 -16.28 1.42
C GLY A 101 4.31 -16.50 0.93
N THR A 102 5.06 -15.42 0.76
CA THR A 102 6.49 -15.44 0.38
C THR A 102 7.29 -14.62 1.38
N SER A 103 8.54 -15.00 1.63
CA SER A 103 9.54 -14.15 2.28
C SER A 103 10.71 -13.94 1.32
N MET A 104 11.30 -12.75 1.36
CA MET A 104 12.67 -12.57 0.89
C MET A 104 13.56 -12.79 2.11
N ASP A 105 14.40 -13.80 2.08
CA ASP A 105 15.52 -13.90 3.01
C ASP A 105 16.66 -13.05 2.41
N ASP A 106 17.29 -12.19 3.24
CA ASP A 106 18.44 -11.35 2.84
C ASP A 106 19.58 -12.15 2.19
#